data_AF-A0A929PPJ5-F1
#
_entry.id   AF-A0A929PPJ5-F1
#
_cell.length_a   1.000
_cell.length_b   1.000
_cell.length_c   1.000
_cell.angle_alpha   90.00
_cell.angle_beta   90.00
_cell.angle_gamma   90.00
#
_symmetry.space_group_name_H-M   'P 1'
#
loop_
_entity.id
_entity.type
_entity.pdbx_description
1 polymer ?
#
loop_
_entity_poly.entity_id
_entity_poly.type
_entity_poly.pdbx_seq_one_letter_code
_entity_poly.pdbx_strand_id
1 'polypeptide(L)' 'MSDDYLYKEYAFISIDDLWVKLRNQDIKISISSVQLILNRFYSCGILDKQVGEEKKALFGLLR' A
#
# COMPACT_ATOMS: atom_id res chain seq x y z
N MET A 1 -26.39 -6.29 -2.86
CA MET A 1 -25.07 -5.82 -3.36
C MET A 1 -24.09 -6.06 -2.23
N SER A 2 -23.06 -6.86 -2.49
CA SER A 2 -22.18 -7.47 -1.49
C SER A 2 -21.23 -6.46 -0.85
N ASP A 3 -21.37 -6.27 0.47
CA ASP A 3 -20.46 -5.48 1.32
C ASP A 3 -19.01 -6.01 1.36
N ASP A 4 -18.74 -7.17 0.74
CA ASP A 4 -17.41 -7.79 0.64
C ASP A 4 -16.40 -6.98 -0.19
N TYR A 5 -16.84 -6.04 -1.03
CA TYR A 5 -15.93 -5.21 -1.82
C TYR A 5 -15.22 -4.15 -0.95
N LEU A 6 -15.94 -3.54 0.00
CA LEU A 6 -15.38 -2.50 0.86
C LEU A 6 -14.33 -3.07 1.81
N TYR A 7 -14.55 -4.27 2.36
CA TYR A 7 -13.61 -4.87 3.31
C TYR A 7 -12.27 -5.31 2.69
N LYS A 8 -12.22 -5.59 1.38
CA LYS A 8 -10.96 -5.88 0.68
C LYS A 8 -10.15 -4.62 0.36
N GLU A 9 -10.80 -3.51 0.05
CA GLU A 9 -10.11 -2.25 -0.26
C GLU A 9 -9.35 -1.68 0.95
N TYR A 10 -9.84 -1.88 2.18
CA TYR A 10 -9.11 -1.44 3.39
C TYR A 10 -7.89 -2.29 3.74
N ALA A 11 -7.72 -3.48 3.14
CA ALA A 11 -6.60 -4.38 3.45
C ALA A 11 -5.33 -4.05 2.65
N PHE A 12 -5.46 -3.26 1.58
CA PHE A 12 -4.36 -2.91 0.70
C PHE A 12 -4.21 -1.38 0.59
N ILE A 13 -2.98 -0.91 0.44
CA ILE A 13 -2.66 0.53 0.31
C ILE A 13 -1.78 0.78 -0.91
N SER A 14 -2.06 1.86 -1.63
CA SER A 14 -1.18 2.32 -2.72
C SER A 14 0.04 3.06 -2.18
N ILE A 15 1.07 3.21 -3.01
CA ILE A 15 2.27 3.99 -2.68
C ILE A 15 1.90 5.45 -2.39
N ASP A 16 1.05 6.05 -3.23
CA ASP A 16 0.62 7.44 -3.13
C ASP A 16 -0.17 7.69 -1.84
N ASP A 17 -1.13 6.82 -1.51
CA ASP A 17 -1.96 6.96 -0.31
C ASP A 17 -1.12 6.84 0.97
N LEU A 18 -0.19 5.88 1.00
CA LEU A 18 0.71 5.74 2.14
C LEU A 18 1.61 6.98 2.28
N TRP A 19 2.16 7.48 1.16
CA TRP A 19 3.00 8.67 1.18
C TRP A 19 2.24 9.91 1.69
N VAL A 20 1.01 10.14 1.24
CA VAL A 20 0.15 11.24 1.73
C VAL A 20 -0.13 11.08 3.23
N LYS A 21 -0.48 9.88 3.69
CA LYS A 21 -0.72 9.62 5.12
C LYS A 21 0.51 9.91 5.99
N LEU A 22 1.70 9.49 5.55
CA LEU A 22 2.95 9.76 6.27
C LEU A 22 3.27 11.26 6.32
N ARG A 23 3.07 11.98 5.21
CA ARG A 23 3.27 13.45 5.15
C ARG A 23 2.31 14.20 6.06
N ASN A 24 1.06 13.75 6.17
CA ASN A 24 0.07 14.34 7.09
C ASN A 24 0.42 14.12 8.57
N GLN A 25 1.32 13.18 8.88
CA GLN A 25 1.89 12.96 10.21
C GLN A 25 3.23 13.67 10.42
N ASP A 26 3.56 14.64 9.57
CA ASP A 26 4.83 15.39 9.56
C ASP A 26 6.08 14.50 9.34
N ILE A 27 5.91 13.29 8.79
CA ILE A 27 7.03 12.41 8.44
C ILE A 27 7.62 12.90 7.10
N LYS A 28 8.85 13.40 7.15
CA LYS A 28 9.60 13.85 5.97
C LYS A 28 10.18 12.68 5.19
N ILE A 29 9.38 12.10 4.31
CA ILE A 29 9.77 11.00 3.43
C ILE A 29 9.41 11.30 1.97
N SER A 30 10.25 10.87 1.02
CA SER A 30 9.96 10.95 -0.41
C SER A 30 9.09 9.77 -0.86
N ILE A 31 8.34 9.97 -1.94
CA ILE A 31 7.52 8.89 -2.52
C ILE A 31 8.37 7.69 -2.96
N SER A 32 9.57 7.94 -3.51
CA SER A 32 10.52 6.89 -3.91
C SER A 32 11.00 6.06 -2.71
N SER A 33 11.18 6.68 -1.55
CA SER A 33 11.52 5.95 -0.31
C SER A 33 10.36 5.07 0.15
N VAL A 34 9.11 5.55 0.05
CA VAL A 34 7.92 4.74 0.36
C VAL A 34 7.85 3.52 -0.56
N GLN A 35 8.04 3.72 -1.87
CA GLN A 35 8.10 2.63 -2.85
C GLN A 35 9.20 1.61 -2.53
N LEU A 36 10.40 2.07 -2.16
CA LEU A 36 11.51 1.20 -1.79
C LEU A 36 11.18 0.36 -0.56
N ILE A 37 10.61 0.96 0.49
CA ILE A 37 10.23 0.28 1.73
C ILE A 37 9.18 -0.79 1.46
N LEU A 38 8.11 -0.44 0.73
CA LEU A 38 7.03 -1.39 0.42
C LEU A 38 7.53 -2.57 -0.42
N ASN A 39 8.38 -2.33 -1.43
CA ASN A 39 8.97 -3.41 -2.21
C ASN A 39 9.93 -4.28 -1.38
N ARG A 40 10.67 -3.70 -0.42
CA ARG A 40 11.50 -4.48 0.51
C ARG A 40 10.64 -5.37 1.40
N PHE A 41 9.57 -4.84 1.99
CA PHE A 41 8.67 -5.63 2.83
C PHE A 41 7.96 -6.74 2.03
N TYR A 42 7.58 -6.47 0.79
CA TYR A 42 7.10 -7.50 -0.13
C TYR A 42 8.16 -8.58 -0.38
N SER A 43 9.41 -8.20 -0.68
CA SER A 43 10.50 -9.16 -0.92
C SER A 43 10.86 -10.01 0.31
N CYS A 44 10.59 -9.50 1.51
CA CYS A 44 10.76 -10.23 2.76
C CYS A 44 9.55 -11.12 3.13
N GLY A 45 8.51 -11.17 2.30
CA GLY A 45 7.29 -11.94 2.58
C GLY A 45 6.43 -11.36 3.71
N ILE A 46 6.56 -10.06 4.01
CA ILE A 46 5.76 -9.37 5.03
C ILE A 46 4.47 -8.83 4.40
N LEU A 47 4.55 -8.34 3.16
CA LEU A 47 3.43 -7.78 2.42
C LEU A 47 3.11 -8.62 1.20
N ASP A 48 1.83 -8.73 0.88
CA ASP A 48 1.33 -9.19 -0.42
C ASP A 48 1.24 -7.98 -1.36
N LYS A 49 1.41 -8.23 -2.66
CA LYS A 49 1.39 -7.19 -3.70
C LYS A 49 0.39 -7.56 -4.78
N GLN A 50 -0.58 -6.68 -4.98
CA GLN A 50 -1.61 -6.82 -6.00
C GLN A 50 -1.56 -5.66 -6.99
N VAL A 51 -2.09 -5.88 -8.18
CA VAL A 51 -2.27 -4.82 -9.17
C VAL A 51 -3.72 -4.37 -9.09
N GLY A 52 -3.93 -3.16 -8.57
CA GLY A 52 -5.23 -2.53 -8.47
C GLY A 52 -5.72 -1.97 -9.80
N GLU A 53 -6.81 -1.23 -9.72
CA GLU A 53 -7.33 -0.46 -10.84
C GLU A 53 -6.26 0.53 -11.35
N GLU A 54 -6.29 0.85 -12.64
CA GLU A 54 -5.29 1.70 -13.32
C GLU A 54 -3.84 1.16 -13.30
N LYS A 55 -3.64 -0.15 -13.06
CA LYS A 55 -2.32 -0.80 -12.97
C LYS A 55 -1.45 -0.29 -11.81
N LYS A 56 -2.06 0.31 -10.78
CA LYS A 56 -1.34 0.75 -9.58
C LYS A 56 -0.97 -0.44 -8.71
N ALA A 57 0.25 -0.40 -8.15
CA ALA A 57 0.68 -1.41 -7.18
C ALA A 57 0.02 -1.13 -5.83
N LEU A 58 -0.65 -2.13 -5.28
CA LEU A 58 -1.28 -2.13 -3.97
C LEU A 58 -0.57 -3.13 -3.05
N PHE A 59 -0.35 -2.75 -1.80
CA PHE A 59 0.36 -3.57 -0.81
C PHE A 59 -0.53 -3.84 0.40
N GLY A 60 -0.65 -5.10 0.81
CA GLY A 60 -1.42 -5.53 1.98
C GLY A 60 -0.61 -6.45 2.86
N LEU A 61 -1.00 -6.67 4.11
CA LEU A 61 -0.31 -7.61 5.00
C LEU A 61 -0.57 -9.07 4.54
N LEU A 62 0.46 -9.92 4.52
CA LEU A 62 0.26 -11.37 4.37
C LEU A 62 -0.55 -11.88 5.58
N ARG A 63 -1.62 -12.63 5.31
CA ARG A 63 -2.40 -13.35 6.33
C ARG A 63 -1.84 -14.75 6.56
#